data_AF-D1CTU5-F1
#
_entry.id   AF-D1CTU5-F1
#
_cell.length_a   1.000
_cell.length_b   1.000
_cell.length_c   1.000
_cell.angle_alpha   90.00
_cell.angle_beta   90.00
_cell.angle_gamma   90.00
#
_symmetry.space_group_name_H-M   'P 1'
#
loop_
_entity.id
_entity.type
_entity.pdbx_description
1 polymer ?
#
loop_
_entity_poly.entity_id
_entity_poly.type
_entity_poly.pdbx_seq_one_letter_code
_entity_poly.pdbx_strand_id
1 'polypeptide(L)'
;SAIGVHVRHGNGEDVMDYAPYWADPGLAVHQVCTAINAAKALPHPKPVRVILCTDSARVLDQVSSRFPDLLTIPKSFRADQSGPLHSPDLGVEGGISALVEMYLLGLCDTVIRFPPTSAFTCYARLSVPRVIEFDLNDPSRLVVIERSSTNTAS
;
A
#
# COMPACT_ATOMS: atom_id res chain seq x y z
N SER A 1 -4.96 -16.52 -1.60
CA SER A 1 -5.48 -15.19 -1.25
C SER A 1 -4.39 -14.17 -1.47
N ALA A 2 -4.75 -12.92 -1.72
CA ALA A 2 -3.82 -11.83 -1.97
C ALA A 2 -4.04 -10.70 -0.96
N ILE A 3 -2.95 -10.25 -0.37
CA ILE A 3 -2.89 -9.03 0.44
C ILE A 3 -2.15 -7.99 -0.38
N GLY A 4 -2.85 -6.95 -0.79
CA GLY A 4 -2.26 -5.78 -1.42
C GLY A 4 -1.75 -4.82 -0.36
N VAL A 5 -0.52 -4.33 -0.50
CA VAL A 5 0.09 -3.37 0.42
C VAL A 5 0.48 -2.16 -0.38
N HIS A 6 -0.17 -1.02 -0.12
CA HIS A 6 0.20 0.24 -0.71
C HIS A 6 0.93 1.09 0.32
N VAL A 7 2.17 1.45 0.01
CA VAL A 7 3.04 2.27 0.84
C VAL A 7 3.49 3.49 0.04
N ARG A 8 2.83 4.62 0.28
CA ARG A 8 3.19 5.91 -0.32
C ARG A 8 4.20 6.60 0.58
N HIS A 9 5.45 6.64 0.16
CA HIS A 9 6.55 7.35 0.81
C HIS A 9 6.58 8.84 0.44
N GLY A 10 6.11 9.21 -0.76
CA GLY A 10 6.17 10.60 -1.25
C GLY A 10 7.55 11.01 -1.74
N ASN A 11 8.60 10.21 -1.48
CA ASN A 11 9.95 10.39 -1.99
C ASN A 11 10.49 11.82 -1.85
N GLY A 12 10.29 12.42 -0.67
CA GLY A 12 10.70 13.79 -0.35
C GLY A 12 9.61 14.87 -0.45
N GLU A 13 8.40 14.51 -0.88
CA GLU A 13 7.26 15.43 -0.95
C GLU A 13 6.24 15.17 0.17
N ASP A 14 5.71 16.24 0.77
CA ASP A 14 4.55 16.19 1.68
C ASP A 14 3.28 16.64 0.93
N VAL A 15 2.65 15.69 0.23
CA VAL A 15 1.37 15.91 -0.45
C VAL A 15 0.28 15.35 0.46
N MET A 16 -0.76 16.14 0.76
CA MET A 16 -1.96 15.67 1.49
C MET A 16 -1.67 15.12 2.91
N ASP A 17 -0.79 15.80 3.65
CA ASP A 17 -0.44 15.50 5.05
C ASP A 17 0.12 14.08 5.25
N TYR A 18 1.02 13.64 4.37
CA TYR A 18 1.66 12.32 4.46
C TYR A 18 2.90 12.33 5.34
N ALA A 19 3.51 13.50 5.57
CA ALA A 19 4.71 13.65 6.40
C ALA A 19 4.62 13.01 7.81
N PRO A 20 3.49 13.07 8.55
CA PRO A 20 3.39 12.44 9.86
C PRO A 20 3.62 10.92 9.85
N TYR A 21 3.24 10.24 8.75
CA TYR A 21 3.46 8.80 8.60
C TYR A 21 4.92 8.42 8.35
N TRP A 22 5.77 9.39 7.98
CA TRP A 22 7.17 9.16 7.61
C TRP A 22 8.17 9.97 8.44
N ALA A 23 7.69 10.70 9.44
CA ALA A 23 8.55 11.44 10.37
C ALA A 23 9.62 10.55 11.02
N ASP A 24 9.28 9.27 11.26
CA ASP A 24 10.24 8.22 11.61
C ASP A 24 10.12 7.05 10.60
N PRO A 25 11.07 6.95 9.64
CA PRO A 25 11.06 5.87 8.64
C PRO A 25 11.18 4.46 9.25
N GLY A 26 11.87 4.33 10.40
CA GLY A 26 11.99 3.05 11.09
C GLY A 26 10.66 2.60 11.68
N LEU A 27 9.96 3.54 12.31
CA LEU A 27 8.60 3.32 12.81
C LEU A 27 7.61 3.02 11.67
N ALA A 28 7.67 3.76 10.57
CA ALA A 28 6.81 3.55 9.40
C ALA A 28 6.96 2.14 8.82
N VAL A 29 8.19 1.66 8.63
CA VAL A 29 8.46 0.30 8.17
C VAL A 29 7.96 -0.73 9.19
N HIS A 30 8.17 -0.48 10.49
CA HIS A 30 7.67 -1.36 11.54
C HIS A 30 6.14 -1.47 11.51
N GLN A 31 5.44 -0.34 11.36
CA GLN A 31 3.99 -0.26 11.21
C GLN A 31 3.52 -1.06 10.00
N VAL A 32 4.10 -0.85 8.82
CA VAL A 32 3.78 -1.62 7.61
C VAL A 32 3.98 -3.13 7.85
N CYS A 33 5.08 -3.53 8.48
CA CYS A 33 5.34 -4.95 8.80
C CYS A 33 4.30 -5.52 9.77
N THR A 34 3.92 -4.76 10.79
CA THR A 34 2.88 -5.14 11.75
C THR A 34 1.52 -5.28 11.07
N ALA A 35 1.17 -4.37 10.16
CA ALA A 35 -0.05 -4.46 9.36
C ALA A 35 -0.07 -5.72 8.47
N ILE A 36 1.05 -6.05 7.82
CA ILE A 36 1.18 -7.27 7.00
C ILE A 36 0.98 -8.52 7.86
N ASN A 37 1.63 -8.57 9.03
CA ASN A 37 1.49 -9.71 9.95
C ASN A 37 0.05 -9.84 10.47
N ALA A 38 -0.59 -8.74 10.86
CA ALA A 38 -1.99 -8.72 11.26
C ALA A 38 -2.89 -9.23 10.14
N ALA A 39 -2.69 -8.76 8.90
CA ALA A 39 -3.45 -9.20 7.74
C ALA A 39 -3.26 -10.70 7.45
N LYS A 40 -2.03 -11.22 7.56
CA LYS A 40 -1.72 -12.65 7.39
C LYS A 40 -2.34 -13.53 8.48
N ALA A 41 -2.53 -13.00 9.69
CA ALA A 41 -3.13 -13.72 10.81
C ALA A 41 -4.66 -13.85 10.71
N LEU A 42 -5.31 -13.05 9.86
CA LEU A 42 -6.74 -13.19 9.59
C LEU A 42 -7.04 -14.48 8.81
N PRO A 43 -8.28 -14.99 8.85
CA PRO A 43 -8.66 -16.15 8.04
C PRO A 43 -8.58 -15.88 6.53
N HIS A 44 -7.96 -16.81 5.78
CA HIS A 44 -7.85 -16.77 4.32
C HIS A 44 -8.28 -18.11 3.71
N PRO A 45 -9.07 -18.12 2.63
CA PRO A 45 -9.52 -19.36 1.98
C PRO A 45 -8.41 -20.11 1.21
N LYS A 46 -7.30 -19.44 0.89
CA LYS A 46 -6.18 -19.99 0.11
C LYS A 46 -4.85 -19.48 0.68
N PRO A 47 -3.71 -20.14 0.42
CA PRO A 47 -2.39 -19.62 0.80
C PRO A 47 -2.20 -18.15 0.39
N VAL A 48 -1.62 -17.37 1.29
CA VAL A 48 -1.52 -15.91 1.15
C VAL A 48 -0.28 -15.53 0.35
N ARG A 49 -0.46 -14.62 -0.61
CA ARG A 49 0.61 -13.86 -1.27
C ARG A 49 0.48 -12.40 -0.90
N VAL A 50 1.62 -11.73 -0.71
CA VAL A 50 1.68 -10.30 -0.38
C VAL A 50 2.21 -9.57 -1.62
N ILE A 51 1.50 -8.54 -2.06
CA ILE A 51 1.89 -7.71 -3.21
C ILE A 51 2.19 -6.30 -2.67
N LEU A 52 3.41 -5.80 -2.84
CA LEU A 52 3.80 -4.45 -2.42
C LEU A 52 3.82 -3.49 -3.61
N CYS A 53 3.06 -2.41 -3.46
CA CYS A 53 3.06 -1.26 -4.34
C CYS A 53 3.62 -0.06 -3.55
N THR A 54 4.84 0.36 -3.87
CA THR A 54 5.49 1.50 -3.22
C THR A 54 6.21 2.37 -4.23
N ASP A 55 6.34 3.66 -3.94
CA ASP A 55 7.11 4.61 -4.73
C ASP A 55 8.58 4.75 -4.31
N SER A 56 9.03 3.97 -3.33
CA SER A 56 10.38 4.06 -2.77
C SER A 56 11.13 2.73 -2.86
N ALA A 57 12.30 2.76 -3.51
CA ALA A 57 13.22 1.61 -3.55
C ALA A 57 13.67 1.22 -2.14
N ARG A 58 13.88 2.20 -1.25
CA ARG A 58 14.27 1.96 0.14
C ARG A 58 13.18 1.21 0.91
N VAL A 59 11.92 1.58 0.73
CA VAL A 59 10.78 0.85 1.33
C VAL A 59 10.72 -0.57 0.79
N LEU A 60 10.88 -0.74 -0.53
CA LEU A 60 10.93 -2.05 -1.15
C LEU A 60 12.00 -2.93 -0.50
N ASP A 61 13.24 -2.45 -0.41
CA ASP A 61 14.36 -3.22 0.17
C ASP A 61 14.09 -3.59 1.63
N GLN A 62 13.65 -2.62 2.44
CA GLN A 62 13.42 -2.82 3.86
C GLN A 62 12.27 -3.80 4.13
N VAL A 63 11.15 -3.70 3.40
CA VAL A 63 10.01 -4.60 3.57
C VAL A 63 10.33 -6.00 3.01
N SER A 64 11.01 -6.09 1.87
CA SER A 64 11.42 -7.38 1.27
C SER A 64 12.36 -8.17 2.19
N SER A 65 13.24 -7.48 2.93
CA SER A 65 14.12 -8.12 3.93
C SER A 65 13.35 -8.83 5.06
N ARG A 66 12.11 -8.39 5.34
CA ARG A 66 11.23 -8.98 6.37
C ARG A 66 10.26 -10.00 5.81
N PHE A 67 9.93 -9.91 4.52
CA PHE A 67 9.00 -10.78 3.82
C PHE A 67 9.61 -11.22 2.48
N PRO A 68 10.43 -12.28 2.45
CA PRO A 68 11.16 -12.67 1.24
C PRO A 68 10.26 -13.16 0.09
N ASP A 69 9.06 -13.63 0.39
CA ASP A 69 8.10 -14.14 -0.61
C ASP A 69 7.14 -13.05 -1.16
N LEU A 70 7.46 -11.78 -0.94
CA LEU A 70 6.67 -10.65 -1.42
C LEU A 70 6.80 -10.49 -2.93
N LEU A 71 5.68 -10.21 -3.57
CA LEU A 71 5.58 -9.93 -4.99
C LEU A 71 5.58 -8.43 -5.22
N THR A 72 6.25 -8.00 -6.27
CA THR A 72 6.29 -6.60 -6.73
C THR A 72 6.09 -6.55 -8.22
N ILE A 73 5.66 -5.38 -8.73
CA ILE A 73 5.64 -5.12 -10.16
C ILE A 73 6.96 -4.45 -10.54
N PRO A 74 7.75 -5.03 -11.47
CA PRO A 74 8.98 -4.42 -11.92
C PRO A 74 8.72 -3.01 -12.45
N LYS A 75 9.46 -2.03 -11.91
CA LYS A 75 9.38 -0.62 -12.32
C LYS A 75 10.66 0.12 -11.98
N SER A 76 10.86 1.25 -12.64
CA SER A 76 11.97 2.16 -12.34
C SER A 76 11.62 3.05 -11.16
N PHE A 77 12.48 3.05 -10.14
CA PHE A 77 12.42 4.01 -9.05
C PHE A 77 13.22 5.25 -9.43
N ARG A 78 12.75 6.43 -9.01
CA ARG A 78 13.58 7.63 -9.02
C ARG A 78 14.53 7.59 -7.80
N ALA A 79 15.57 8.43 -7.82
CA ALA A 79 16.48 8.55 -6.68
C ALA A 79 15.73 8.99 -5.41
N ASP A 80 16.28 8.63 -4.24
CA ASP A 80 15.71 9.05 -2.97
C ASP A 80 15.61 10.59 -2.92
N GLN A 81 14.49 11.10 -2.42
CA GLN A 81 14.17 12.53 -2.31
C GLN A 81 14.03 13.30 -3.65
N SER A 82 13.91 12.62 -4.79
CA SER A 82 13.76 13.28 -6.09
C SER A 82 12.33 13.79 -6.38
N GLY A 83 11.43 13.76 -5.40
CA GLY A 83 10.03 14.12 -5.58
C GLY A 83 9.18 13.00 -6.22
N PRO A 84 7.94 13.31 -6.66
CA PRO A 84 6.92 12.31 -6.95
C PRO A 84 7.27 11.43 -8.15
N LEU A 85 6.72 10.20 -8.17
CA LEU A 85 6.77 9.34 -9.35
C LEU A 85 5.99 9.93 -10.53
N HIS A 86 4.95 10.72 -10.30
CA HIS A 86 4.18 11.38 -11.37
C HIS A 86 4.93 12.63 -11.87
N SER A 87 6.05 12.39 -12.55
CA SER A 87 6.83 13.43 -13.23
C SER A 87 6.80 13.16 -14.74
N PRO A 88 6.93 14.20 -15.58
CA PRO A 88 7.09 14.03 -17.02
C PRO A 88 8.23 13.06 -17.38
N ASP A 89 9.23 12.96 -16.51
CA ASP A 89 10.43 12.13 -16.67
C ASP A 89 10.13 10.63 -16.77
N LEU A 90 9.06 10.14 -16.12
CA LEU A 90 8.65 8.73 -16.23
C LEU A 90 7.68 8.48 -17.40
N GLY A 91 7.15 9.54 -18.00
CA GLY A 91 6.29 9.50 -19.17
C GLY A 91 5.11 8.52 -19.06
N VAL A 92 4.75 7.94 -20.19
CA VAL A 92 3.61 7.00 -20.32
C VAL A 92 3.83 5.72 -19.51
N GLU A 93 5.06 5.22 -19.45
CA GLU A 93 5.40 3.99 -18.73
C GLU A 93 5.15 4.10 -17.23
N GLY A 94 5.47 5.26 -16.63
CA GLY A 94 5.13 5.54 -15.23
C GLY A 94 3.61 5.53 -14.98
N GLY A 95 2.83 6.06 -15.92
CA GLY A 95 1.37 6.02 -15.87
C GLY A 95 0.80 4.61 -15.98
N ILE A 96 1.31 3.81 -16.91
CA ILE A 96 0.92 2.40 -17.08
C ILE A 96 1.25 1.60 -15.81
N SER A 97 2.46 1.75 -15.28
CA SER A 97 2.88 1.07 -14.03
C SER A 97 1.97 1.44 -12.86
N ALA A 98 1.64 2.73 -12.70
CA ALA A 98 0.70 3.19 -11.67
C ALA A 98 -0.68 2.54 -11.83
N LEU A 99 -1.24 2.52 -13.04
CA LEU A 99 -2.55 1.92 -13.29
C LEU A 99 -2.55 0.41 -13.03
N VAL A 100 -1.50 -0.30 -13.45
CA VAL A 100 -1.36 -1.74 -13.17
C VAL A 100 -1.41 -2.00 -11.66
N GLU A 101 -0.63 -1.26 -10.87
CA GLU A 101 -0.63 -1.39 -9.41
C GLU A 101 -2.00 -1.04 -8.79
N MET A 102 -2.63 0.06 -9.21
CA MET A 102 -3.96 0.45 -8.72
C MET A 102 -5.01 -0.65 -8.94
N TYR A 103 -5.03 -1.23 -10.14
CA TYR A 103 -6.00 -2.29 -10.48
C TYR A 103 -5.67 -3.60 -9.76
N LEU A 104 -4.41 -3.99 -9.65
CA LEU A 104 -4.01 -5.19 -8.91
C LEU A 104 -4.38 -5.11 -7.42
N LEU A 105 -4.21 -3.94 -6.80
CA LEU A 105 -4.67 -3.71 -5.43
C LEU A 105 -6.18 -3.91 -5.31
N GLY A 106 -6.97 -3.46 -6.29
CA GLY A 106 -8.42 -3.65 -6.32
C GLY A 106 -8.90 -5.09 -6.51
N LEU A 107 -8.01 -6.01 -6.90
CA LEU A 107 -8.29 -7.44 -7.06
C LEU A 107 -7.87 -8.28 -5.84
N CYS A 108 -7.31 -7.66 -4.81
CA CYS A 108 -6.87 -8.35 -3.60
C CYS A 108 -8.03 -8.69 -2.66
N ASP A 109 -7.85 -9.71 -1.80
CA ASP A 109 -8.82 -10.06 -0.75
C ASP A 109 -8.75 -9.09 0.44
N THR A 110 -7.57 -8.51 0.67
CA THR A 110 -7.31 -7.54 1.72
C THR A 110 -6.35 -6.47 1.20
N VAL A 111 -6.59 -5.20 1.51
CA VAL A 111 -5.68 -4.11 1.16
C VAL A 111 -5.25 -3.32 2.39
N ILE A 112 -3.93 -3.18 2.56
CA ILE A 112 -3.32 -2.30 3.55
C ILE A 112 -3.02 -0.96 2.89
N ARG A 113 -3.49 0.14 3.48
CA ARG A 113 -3.32 1.50 2.95
C ARG A 113 -2.46 2.33 3.90
N PHE A 114 -1.24 2.65 3.47
CA PHE A 114 -0.30 3.47 4.21
C PHE A 114 0.17 4.65 3.33
N PRO A 115 -0.40 5.86 3.47
CA PRO A 115 -1.49 6.24 4.37
C PRO A 115 -2.88 5.96 3.76
N PRO A 116 -3.95 5.98 4.59
CA PRO A 116 -5.34 5.82 4.12
C PRO A 116 -5.86 7.00 3.30
N THR A 117 -5.17 8.14 3.31
CA THR A 117 -5.53 9.35 2.57
C THR A 117 -5.07 9.32 1.12
N SER A 118 -4.28 8.32 0.70
CA SER A 118 -3.82 8.25 -0.69
C SER A 118 -4.93 7.86 -1.66
N ALA A 119 -5.19 8.74 -2.63
CA ALA A 119 -6.18 8.52 -3.69
C ALA A 119 -5.86 7.30 -4.58
N PHE A 120 -4.59 6.91 -4.66
CA PHE A 120 -4.12 5.73 -5.39
C PHE A 120 -4.87 4.45 -5.00
N THR A 121 -5.29 4.36 -3.74
CA THR A 121 -5.98 3.19 -3.19
C THR A 121 -7.49 3.36 -3.06
N CYS A 122 -8.07 4.46 -3.57
CA CYS A 122 -9.51 4.67 -3.52
C CYS A 122 -10.28 3.57 -4.26
N TYR A 123 -9.82 3.17 -5.45
CA TYR A 123 -10.44 2.05 -6.17
C TYR A 123 -10.43 0.77 -5.35
N ALA A 124 -9.28 0.42 -4.77
CA ALA A 124 -9.14 -0.74 -3.92
C ALA A 124 -10.07 -0.67 -2.70
N ARG A 125 -10.11 0.47 -1.98
CA ARG A 125 -10.99 0.69 -0.83
C ARG A 125 -12.48 0.45 -1.16
N LEU A 126 -12.89 0.76 -2.39
CA LEU A 126 -14.26 0.57 -2.86
C LEU A 126 -14.56 -0.83 -3.40
N SER A 127 -13.54 -1.63 -3.71
CA SER A 127 -13.70 -2.92 -4.39
C SER A 127 -13.45 -4.11 -3.48
N VAL A 128 -12.43 -4.04 -2.63
CA VAL A 128 -11.97 -5.22 -1.89
C VAL A 128 -12.87 -5.57 -0.70
N PRO A 129 -12.92 -6.85 -0.30
CA PRO A 129 -13.72 -7.29 0.85
C PRO A 129 -13.24 -6.70 2.17
N ARG A 130 -11.93 -6.53 2.34
CA ARG A 130 -11.31 -6.09 3.60
C ARG A 130 -10.26 -5.02 3.38
N VAL A 131 -10.28 -4.01 4.23
CA VAL A 131 -9.25 -2.96 4.24
C VAL A 131 -8.65 -2.81 5.62
N ILE A 132 -7.33 -2.62 5.67
CA ILE A 132 -6.58 -2.36 6.89
C ILE A 132 -5.88 -1.01 6.73
N GLU A 133 -6.11 -0.13 7.69
CA GLU A 133 -5.64 1.26 7.66
C GLU A 133 -5.12 1.64 9.05
N PHE A 134 -4.30 2.68 9.13
CA PHE A 134 -3.94 3.30 10.41
C PHE A 134 -4.88 4.46 10.70
N ASP A 135 -5.30 4.61 11.95
CA ASP A 135 -6.12 5.75 12.37
C ASP A 135 -5.35 7.05 12.10
N LEU A 136 -6.02 8.03 11.46
CA LEU A 136 -5.42 9.33 11.15
C LEU A 136 -5.09 10.13 12.41
N ASN A 137 -5.86 9.92 13.49
CA ASN A 137 -5.67 10.60 14.77
C ASN A 137 -4.73 9.83 15.70
N ASP A 138 -4.51 8.55 15.43
CA ASP A 138 -3.59 7.68 16.17
C ASP A 138 -2.89 6.69 15.22
N PRO A 139 -1.74 7.08 14.63
CA PRO A 139 -0.98 6.23 13.73
C PRO A 139 -0.48 4.93 14.36
N SER A 140 -0.57 4.75 15.68
CA SER A 140 -0.24 3.47 16.33
C SER A 140 -1.38 2.45 16.24
N ARG A 141 -2.60 2.91 15.95
CA ARG A 141 -3.81 2.09 15.94
C ARG A 141 -4.13 1.59 14.54
N LEU A 142 -4.17 0.26 14.40
CA LEU A 142 -4.68 -0.42 13.21
C LEU A 142 -6.20 -0.55 13.26
N VAL A 143 -6.86 -0.18 12.16
CA VAL A 143 -8.30 -0.31 11.95
C VAL A 143 -8.54 -1.33 10.84
N VAL A 144 -9.37 -2.33 11.12
CA VAL A 144 -9.82 -3.32 10.13
C VAL A 144 -11.25 -2.97 9.73
N ILE A 145 -11.46 -2.78 8.43
CA ILE A 145 -12.75 -2.44 7.83
C ILE A 145 -13.17 -3.61 6.95
N GLU A 146 -14.21 -4.33 7.37
CA GLU A 146 -14.83 -5.37 6.56
C GLU A 146 -15.99 -4.74 5.77
N ARG A 147 -16.06 -5.04 4.47
CA ARG A 147 -17.20 -4.65 3.66
C ARG A 147 -18.40 -5.47 4.08
N SER A 148 -19.48 -4.80 4.48
CA SER A 148 -20.74 -5.50 4.76
C SER A 148 -21.26 -6.14 3.46
N SER A 149 -21.72 -7.39 3.56
CA SER A 149 -22.29 -8.17 2.44
C SER A 149 -23.58 -7.57 1.85
N THR A 150 -23.97 -6.37 2.27
CA THR A 150 -25.18 -5.66 1.85
C THR A 150 -24.90 -4.78 0.64
N ASN A 151 -24.66 -5.40 -0.52
CA ASN A 151 -25.08 -4.87 -1.83
C ASN A 151 -24.81 -5.89 -2.94
N THR A 152 -25.56 -6.99 -2.91
CA THR A 152 -25.98 -7.67 -4.14
C THR A 152 -27.45 -7.38 -4.34
N ALA A 153 -27.74 -6.21 -4.92
CA ALA A 153 -29.05 -5.86 -5.45
C ALA A 153 -28.86 -4.85 -6.58
N SER A 154 -28.54 -5.34 -7.78
CA SER A 154 -29.15 -4.99 -9.09
C SER A 154 -28.40 -5.68 -10.20
#